data_AF-A0A4V0XR97-F1
#
_entry.id   AF-A0A4V0XR97-F1
#
_cell.length_a   1.000
_cell.length_b   1.000
_cell.length_c   1.000
_cell.angle_alpha   90.00
_cell.angle_beta   90.00
_cell.angle_gamma   90.00
#
_symmetry.space_group_name_H-M   'P 1'
#
loop_
_entity.id
_entity.type
_entity.pdbx_description
1 polymer ?
#
loop_
_entity_poly.entity_id
_entity_poly.type
_entity_poly.pdbx_seq_one_letter_code
_entity_poly.pdbx_strand_id
1 'polypeptide(L)'
;MTRLMEHFDPRASAGRPASESPVELDQKFVEKITDWFAERTLEKVEETKAQIKTEAEAEAGFKAGWFGNALRLLARIQSSFLANSDSRLTQRRKFDNYTTDLFLRVNEFLDHVHDQLRKHRQPDQLLLIQDNLDRLHPGPGRRLFCDNGQLLRSLRANFIWTAPVGLKLAPYRLDFTTRYMPIPAPRLRDGTENAPALDGLRKLLTARVDLDAVFDLPATVRQLCLYSGGSLRDLIRLLGDAQLAALEAGQTRIDSAAVKNSAKEFRLEFERAFMPGEYYYPLLARVHQTKQDPVAPEDESGKDRFLDLIANGSILQYNGEEYWLDIQPTIQESRRFQDAFRKLTAA
;
A
#
# COMPACT_ATOMS: atom_id res chain seq x y z
N MET A 1 -26.09 5.76 14.88
CA MET A 1 -24.64 6.07 14.77
C MET A 1 -24.41 7.11 13.68
N THR A 2 -25.13 8.25 13.72
CA THR A 2 -25.25 9.19 12.58
C THR A 2 -25.05 10.64 13.02
N ARG A 3 -24.18 10.89 14.00
CA ARG A 3 -23.98 12.25 14.57
C ARG A 3 -22.52 12.61 14.90
N LEU A 4 -21.54 11.96 14.26
CA LEU A 4 -20.11 12.21 14.51
C LEU A 4 -19.31 12.67 13.27
N MET A 5 -19.97 12.99 12.15
CA MET A 5 -19.30 13.32 10.89
C MET A 5 -19.45 14.78 10.41
N GLU A 6 -20.03 15.67 11.21
CA GLU A 6 -20.29 17.04 10.75
C GLU A 6 -19.18 18.07 11.03
N HIS A 7 -18.03 17.70 11.63
CA HIS A 7 -16.99 18.68 12.01
C HIS A 7 -15.57 18.37 11.50
N PHE A 8 -15.41 17.45 10.55
CA PHE A 8 -14.11 17.28 9.91
C PHE A 8 -14.02 18.16 8.66
N ASP A 9 -13.52 19.39 8.82
CA ASP A 9 -13.09 20.24 7.70
C ASP A 9 -11.63 19.89 7.34
N PRO A 10 -11.39 19.17 6.22
CA PRO A 10 -10.05 18.77 5.80
C PRO A 10 -9.16 19.96 5.38
N ARG A 11 -9.72 21.16 5.20
CA ARG A 11 -8.93 22.38 4.92
C ARG A 11 -8.47 23.08 6.18
N ALA A 12 -9.16 22.89 7.31
CA ALA A 12 -8.76 23.39 8.62
C ALA A 12 -7.70 22.49 9.31
N SER A 13 -7.56 21.23 8.86
CA SER A 13 -6.62 20.26 9.40
C SER A 13 -5.31 20.14 8.62
N ALA A 14 -4.93 21.16 7.85
CA ALA A 14 -3.56 21.29 7.38
C ALA A 14 -2.68 21.45 8.63
N GLY A 15 -2.20 20.32 9.17
CA GLY A 15 -1.35 20.30 10.36
C GLY A 15 -0.22 21.30 10.14
N ARG A 16 -0.04 22.22 11.10
CA ARG A 16 1.09 23.14 11.06
C ARG A 16 2.36 22.33 10.79
N PRO A 17 3.22 22.73 9.84
CA PRO A 17 4.49 22.06 9.65
C PRO A 17 5.21 22.02 10.99
N ALA A 18 5.94 20.94 11.29
CA ALA A 18 6.60 20.75 12.60
C ALA A 18 7.52 21.92 13.02
N SER A 19 7.89 22.81 12.09
CA SER A 19 8.61 24.06 12.31
C SER A 19 7.77 25.20 12.95
N GLU A 20 6.45 25.05 13.06
CA GLU A 20 5.52 26.02 13.65
C GLU A 20 4.80 25.48 14.90
N SER A 21 5.20 24.29 15.36
CA SER A 21 4.69 23.68 16.58
C SER A 21 5.31 24.35 17.80
N PRO A 22 4.53 24.70 18.85
CA PRO A 22 5.07 25.19 20.12
C PRO A 22 5.82 24.10 20.92
N VAL A 23 5.91 22.88 20.38
CA VAL A 23 6.58 21.74 20.99
C VAL A 23 8.08 21.79 20.67
N GLU A 24 8.89 22.22 21.63
CA GLU A 24 10.34 22.01 21.58
C GLU A 24 10.63 20.52 21.78
N LEU A 25 11.06 19.86 20.71
CA LEU A 25 11.61 18.51 20.79
C LEU A 25 12.98 18.61 21.48
N ASP A 26 13.21 17.85 22.53
CA ASP A 26 14.53 17.78 23.18
C ASP A 26 15.46 16.85 22.37
N GLN A 27 16.59 17.44 21.95
CA GLN A 27 17.64 16.81 21.15
C GLN A 27 18.03 15.43 21.69
N LYS A 28 18.11 15.27 23.01
CA LYS A 28 18.60 14.04 23.64
C LYS A 28 17.76 12.81 23.29
N PHE A 29 16.44 12.97 23.12
CA PHE A 29 15.56 11.82 22.85
C PHE A 29 15.69 11.33 21.41
N VAL A 30 15.89 12.25 20.47
CA VAL A 30 16.12 11.87 19.08
C VAL A 30 17.53 11.34 18.90
N GLU A 31 18.54 11.93 19.56
CA GLU A 31 19.90 11.40 19.59
C GLU A 31 19.92 9.96 20.11
N LYS A 32 19.22 9.66 21.21
CA LYS A 32 19.08 8.29 21.72
C LYS A 32 18.56 7.29 20.69
N ILE A 33 17.65 7.71 19.81
CA ILE A 33 17.11 6.86 18.74
C ILE A 33 18.11 6.75 17.60
N THR A 34 18.67 7.86 17.14
CA THR A 34 19.61 7.84 16.00
C THR A 34 20.93 7.18 16.33
N ASP A 35 21.43 7.33 17.56
CA ASP A 35 22.64 6.69 18.06
C ASP A 35 22.45 5.19 18.14
N TRP A 36 21.30 4.75 18.66
CA TRP A 36 20.94 3.34 18.68
C TRP A 36 21.00 2.72 17.28
N PHE A 37 20.45 3.41 16.27
CA PHE A 37 20.49 2.96 14.87
C PHE A 37 21.92 2.95 14.33
N ALA A 38 22.69 4.00 14.61
CA ALA A 38 24.06 4.14 14.12
C ALA A 38 24.95 3.04 14.68
N GLU A 39 24.97 2.85 16.01
CA GLU A 39 25.75 1.82 16.72
C GLU A 39 25.52 0.40 16.21
N ARG A 40 24.30 0.12 15.75
CA ARG A 40 23.88 -1.23 15.35
C ARG A 40 23.99 -1.50 13.85
N THR A 41 24.11 -0.44 13.05
CA THR A 41 24.07 -0.55 11.58
C THR A 41 25.38 -0.14 10.91
N LEU A 42 26.05 0.89 11.43
CA LEU A 42 27.23 1.46 10.81
C LEU A 42 28.49 0.87 11.44
N GLU A 43 29.43 0.44 10.61
CA GLU A 43 30.75 -0.01 11.09
C GLU A 43 31.60 1.16 11.62
N LYS A 44 31.32 2.38 11.16
CA LYS A 44 32.08 3.59 11.48
C LYS A 44 31.17 4.76 11.83
N VAL A 45 30.51 4.64 12.97
CA VAL A 45 29.54 5.63 13.48
C VAL A 45 30.16 7.03 13.59
N GLU A 46 31.31 7.14 14.24
CA GLU A 46 31.93 8.44 14.53
C GLU A 46 32.38 9.17 13.25
N GLU A 47 33.00 8.46 12.30
CA GLU A 47 33.37 9.04 11.00
C GLU A 47 32.11 9.53 10.24
N THR A 48 31.03 8.74 10.27
CA THR A 48 29.77 9.09 9.58
C THR A 48 29.10 10.32 10.22
N LYS A 49 29.06 10.39 11.55
CA LYS A 49 28.52 11.54 12.29
C LYS A 49 29.34 12.80 12.03
N ALA A 50 30.67 12.70 12.01
CA ALA A 50 31.56 13.81 11.71
C ALA A 50 31.31 14.38 10.31
N GLN A 51 31.19 13.52 9.29
CA GLN A 51 30.87 13.95 7.92
C GLN A 51 29.52 14.67 7.82
N ILE A 52 28.47 14.16 8.47
CA ILE A 52 27.14 14.82 8.46
C ILE A 52 27.22 16.21 9.08
N LYS A 53 27.98 16.35 10.18
CA LYS A 53 28.16 17.64 10.84
C LYS A 53 28.86 18.65 9.91
N THR A 54 29.91 18.22 9.22
CA THR A 54 30.62 19.07 8.24
C THR A 54 29.73 19.46 7.05
N GLU A 55 28.92 18.54 6.52
CA GLU A 55 27.96 18.83 5.44
C GLU A 55 26.86 19.81 5.88
N ALA A 56 26.42 19.71 7.14
CA ALA A 56 25.42 20.62 7.70
C ALA A 56 25.93 22.06 7.86
N GLU A 57 27.24 22.23 8.12
CA GLU A 57 27.89 23.55 8.20
C GLU A 57 28.03 24.21 6.81
N ALA A 58 28.01 23.42 5.72
CA ALA A 58 28.14 23.90 4.34
C ALA A 58 26.79 24.24 3.66
N GLU A 59 25.70 23.58 4.03
CA GLU A 59 24.36 23.82 3.45
C GLU A 59 23.48 24.67 4.38
N ALA A 60 23.52 26.00 4.23
CA ALA A 60 22.67 26.94 4.96
C ALA A 60 21.20 26.97 4.48
N GLY A 61 20.67 25.84 3.98
CA GLY A 61 19.50 25.84 3.09
C GLY A 61 18.56 24.64 3.19
N PHE A 62 18.44 23.95 4.33
CA PHE A 62 17.23 23.15 4.68
C PHE A 62 17.29 22.81 6.18
N LYS A 63 16.32 23.30 6.98
CA LYS A 63 16.15 23.05 8.43
C LYS A 63 17.47 22.86 9.23
N ALA A 64 18.25 23.92 9.38
CA ALA A 64 19.49 23.91 10.16
C ALA A 64 19.20 23.67 11.66
N GLY A 65 19.59 22.50 12.17
CA GLY A 65 19.45 22.12 13.58
C GLY A 65 19.74 20.63 13.82
N TRP A 66 19.83 20.22 15.08
CA TRP A 66 20.13 18.82 15.48
C TRP A 66 19.12 17.80 14.89
N PHE A 67 17.86 18.20 14.68
CA PHE A 67 16.84 17.36 14.06
C PHE A 67 17.11 17.11 12.56
N GLY A 68 17.64 18.11 11.84
CA GLY A 68 18.08 17.94 10.46
C GLY A 68 19.25 16.96 10.35
N ASN A 69 20.19 17.02 11.30
CA ASN A 69 21.30 16.08 11.37
C ASN A 69 20.83 14.65 11.66
N ALA A 70 19.87 14.48 12.57
CA ALA A 70 19.23 13.20 12.85
C ALA A 70 18.56 12.59 11.61
N LEU A 71 17.81 13.40 10.85
CA LEU A 71 17.20 12.96 9.58
C LEU A 71 18.25 12.53 8.55
N ARG A 72 19.33 13.30 8.38
CA ARG A 72 20.45 12.94 7.47
C ARG A 72 21.13 11.64 7.91
N LEU A 73 21.33 11.44 9.20
CA LEU A 73 21.91 10.20 9.74
C LEU A 73 21.01 9.00 9.46
N LEU A 74 19.71 9.11 9.71
CA LEU A 74 18.74 8.06 9.37
C LEU A 74 18.72 7.76 7.87
N ALA A 75 18.80 8.78 7.01
CA ALA A 75 18.89 8.59 5.57
C ALA A 75 20.16 7.82 5.16
N ARG A 76 21.32 8.13 5.75
CA ARG A 76 22.57 7.39 5.50
C ARG A 76 22.48 5.94 5.98
N ILE A 77 21.92 5.71 7.17
CA ILE A 77 21.69 4.37 7.71
C ILE A 77 20.78 3.58 6.76
N GLN A 78 19.67 4.16 6.32
CA GLN A 78 18.77 3.56 5.34
C GLN A 78 19.50 3.25 4.02
N SER A 79 20.35 4.17 3.53
CA SER A 79 21.10 3.95 2.29
C SER A 79 22.13 2.81 2.41
N SER A 80 22.83 2.71 3.54
CA SER A 80 23.78 1.61 3.80
C SER A 80 23.08 0.25 3.85
N PHE A 81 21.87 0.20 4.41
CA PHE A 81 21.04 -1.01 4.42
C PHE A 81 20.61 -1.46 3.02
N LEU A 82 20.34 -0.51 2.12
CA LEU A 82 19.94 -0.81 0.75
C LEU A 82 21.13 -1.29 -0.10
N ALA A 83 22.31 -0.70 0.08
CA ALA A 83 23.51 -0.94 -0.71
C ALA A 83 24.19 -2.29 -0.44
N ASN A 84 24.19 -2.79 0.80
CA ASN A 84 24.90 -4.02 1.12
C ASN A 84 24.01 -5.27 0.97
N SER A 85 24.26 -6.09 -0.05
CA SER A 85 23.54 -7.33 -0.33
C SER A 85 23.94 -8.49 0.60
N ASP A 86 25.22 -8.63 0.97
CA ASP A 86 25.74 -9.72 1.82
C ASP A 86 25.48 -9.51 3.33
N SER A 87 25.21 -8.28 3.75
CA SER A 87 25.00 -7.92 5.16
C SER A 87 23.53 -8.09 5.63
N ARG A 88 22.59 -8.37 4.71
CA ARG A 88 21.14 -8.36 5.02
C ARG A 88 20.72 -9.43 6.03
N LEU A 89 21.33 -10.61 6.04
CA LEU A 89 20.97 -11.67 6.99
C LEU A 89 21.62 -11.45 8.36
N THR A 90 22.88 -11.04 8.40
CA THR A 90 23.65 -10.81 9.63
C THR A 90 23.20 -9.56 10.36
N GLN A 91 22.85 -8.48 9.64
CA GLN A 91 22.32 -7.26 10.24
C GLN A 91 20.84 -7.39 10.64
N ARG A 92 20.01 -8.15 9.89
CA ARG A 92 18.63 -8.47 10.33
C ARG A 92 18.59 -9.26 11.63
N ARG A 93 19.45 -10.28 11.78
CA ARG A 93 19.54 -11.04 13.04
C ARG A 93 19.98 -10.19 14.23
N LYS A 94 20.87 -9.21 14.01
CA LYS A 94 21.22 -8.24 15.06
C LYS A 94 20.02 -7.33 15.38
N PHE A 95 19.29 -6.86 14.37
CA PHE A 95 18.14 -5.98 14.56
C PHE A 95 17.00 -6.65 15.34
N ASP A 96 16.65 -7.90 14.99
CA ASP A 96 15.58 -8.66 15.65
C ASP A 96 15.81 -8.80 17.16
N ASN A 97 17.07 -8.97 17.59
CA ASN A 97 17.44 -9.08 19.01
C ASN A 97 17.31 -7.76 19.80
N TYR A 98 17.20 -6.61 19.14
CA TYR A 98 17.14 -5.30 19.79
C TYR A 98 15.88 -4.51 19.45
N THR A 99 14.95 -5.07 18.68
CA THR A 99 13.69 -4.39 18.30
C THR A 99 12.97 -3.83 19.52
N THR A 100 12.87 -4.58 20.63
CA THR A 100 12.25 -4.11 21.87
C THR A 100 12.92 -2.85 22.44
N ASP A 101 14.25 -2.75 22.41
CA ASP A 101 15.00 -1.58 22.88
C ASP A 101 14.72 -0.34 22.02
N LEU A 102 14.60 -0.52 20.70
CA LEU A 102 14.18 0.56 19.81
C LEU A 102 12.77 1.07 20.16
N PHE A 103 11.80 0.17 20.35
CA PHE A 103 10.45 0.54 20.74
C PHE A 103 10.41 1.25 22.10
N LEU A 104 11.26 0.86 23.06
CA LEU A 104 11.42 1.57 24.32
C LEU A 104 11.91 3.02 24.11
N ARG A 105 12.95 3.22 23.30
CA ARG A 105 13.49 4.56 23.01
C ARG A 105 12.49 5.45 22.26
N VAL A 106 11.77 4.88 21.29
CA VAL A 106 10.68 5.59 20.60
C VAL A 106 9.59 5.97 21.59
N ASN A 107 9.25 5.07 22.51
CA ASN A 107 8.28 5.34 23.56
C ASN A 107 8.74 6.43 24.53
N GLU A 108 10.03 6.49 24.91
CA GLU A 108 10.57 7.60 25.72
C GLU A 108 10.44 8.95 24.98
N PHE A 109 10.67 8.95 23.68
CA PHE A 109 10.47 10.13 22.84
C PHE A 109 8.99 10.54 22.79
N LEU A 110 8.06 9.59 22.59
CA LEU A 110 6.63 9.88 22.56
C LEU A 110 6.11 10.43 23.90
N ASP A 111 6.57 9.88 25.03
CA ASP A 111 6.27 10.41 26.36
C ASP A 111 6.71 11.87 26.50
N HIS A 112 7.94 12.16 26.05
CA HIS A 112 8.44 13.52 26.09
C HIS A 112 7.57 14.47 25.25
N VAL A 113 7.15 14.05 24.06
CA VAL A 113 6.24 14.83 23.21
C VAL A 113 4.91 15.08 23.92
N HIS A 114 4.32 14.06 24.55
CA HIS A 114 3.10 14.21 25.35
C HIS A 114 3.28 15.22 26.49
N ASP A 115 4.40 15.16 27.22
CA ASP A 115 4.68 16.08 28.32
C ASP A 115 4.84 17.52 27.83
N GLN A 116 5.49 17.75 26.70
CA GLN A 116 5.59 19.08 26.10
C GLN A 116 4.22 19.61 25.66
N LEU A 117 3.40 18.78 25.02
CA LEU A 117 2.04 19.16 24.64
C LEU A 117 1.21 19.57 25.87
N ARG A 118 1.28 18.80 26.96
CA ARG A 118 0.61 19.15 28.24
C ARG A 118 1.10 20.47 28.81
N LYS A 119 2.42 20.70 28.85
CA LYS A 119 3.01 21.95 29.35
C LYS A 119 2.49 23.17 28.57
N HIS A 120 2.34 23.03 27.26
CA HIS A 120 1.81 24.08 26.38
C HIS A 120 0.28 24.09 26.25
N ARG A 121 -0.44 23.32 27.10
CA ARG A 121 -1.91 23.21 27.10
C ARG A 121 -2.50 22.83 25.73
N GLN A 122 -1.77 22.03 24.97
CA GLN A 122 -2.22 21.44 23.72
C GLN A 122 -2.84 20.05 23.97
N PRO A 123 -3.70 19.55 23.06
CA PRO A 123 -4.09 18.14 23.08
C PRO A 123 -2.85 17.23 23.06
N ASP A 124 -2.74 16.34 24.04
CA ASP A 124 -1.57 15.49 24.26
C ASP A 124 -1.72 14.08 23.68
N GLN A 125 -2.88 13.76 23.10
CA GLN A 125 -3.09 12.51 22.38
C GLN A 125 -2.63 12.65 20.93
N LEU A 126 -1.51 11.99 20.61
CA LEU A 126 -0.98 11.94 19.25
C LEU A 126 -1.77 10.96 18.39
N LEU A 127 -2.07 11.38 17.16
CA LEU A 127 -2.50 10.50 16.07
C LEU A 127 -1.43 10.53 14.96
N LEU A 128 -0.82 9.38 14.71
CA LEU A 128 0.20 9.19 13.68
C LEU A 128 -0.38 8.33 12.56
N ILE A 129 -0.40 8.88 11.35
CA ILE A 129 -0.87 8.19 10.16
C ILE A 129 0.35 7.78 9.35
N GLN A 130 0.62 6.48 9.29
CA GLN A 130 1.70 5.95 8.47
C GLN A 130 1.12 5.35 7.19
N ASP A 131 1.28 6.11 6.11
CA ASP A 131 0.84 5.74 4.78
C ASP A 131 1.90 4.90 4.04
N ASN A 132 1.47 4.24 2.95
CA ASN A 132 2.26 3.43 2.03
C ASN A 132 2.92 2.15 2.58
N LEU A 133 2.53 1.67 3.77
CA LEU A 133 2.97 0.35 4.25
C LEU A 133 2.25 -0.79 3.53
N ASP A 134 1.20 -0.49 2.75
CA ASP A 134 0.42 -1.46 1.98
C ASP A 134 1.21 -1.99 0.77
N ARG A 135 2.28 -1.26 0.41
CA ARG A 135 3.25 -1.61 -0.65
C ARG A 135 4.34 -2.56 -0.16
N LEU A 136 4.37 -2.90 1.12
CA LEU A 136 5.33 -3.88 1.62
C LEU A 136 5.10 -5.22 0.95
N HIS A 137 6.20 -5.85 0.52
CA HIS A 137 6.14 -7.24 0.07
C HIS A 137 5.54 -8.13 1.17
N PRO A 138 4.86 -9.23 0.79
CA PRO A 138 4.17 -10.12 1.72
C PRO A 138 4.99 -10.54 2.95
N GLY A 139 6.23 -11.00 2.76
CA GLY A 139 7.10 -11.42 3.86
C GLY A 139 7.42 -10.31 4.87
N PRO A 140 7.98 -9.15 4.44
CA PRO A 140 8.15 -7.98 5.31
C PRO A 140 6.85 -7.50 5.97
N GLY A 141 5.74 -7.44 5.22
CA GLY A 141 4.44 -7.04 5.75
C GLY A 141 3.96 -7.97 6.87
N ARG A 142 4.05 -9.29 6.65
CA ARG A 142 3.71 -10.32 7.64
C ARG A 142 4.56 -10.17 8.90
N ARG A 143 5.87 -9.97 8.77
CA ARG A 143 6.74 -9.74 9.93
C ARG A 143 6.37 -8.50 10.72
N LEU A 144 6.04 -7.41 10.05
CA LEU A 144 5.71 -6.15 10.72
C LEU A 144 4.35 -6.22 11.44
N PHE A 145 3.31 -6.68 10.74
CA PHE A 145 1.93 -6.62 11.23
C PHE A 145 1.46 -7.88 11.96
N CYS A 146 1.96 -9.06 11.59
CA CYS A 146 1.55 -10.31 12.21
C CYS A 146 2.54 -10.72 13.31
N ASP A 147 3.82 -10.87 12.98
CA ASP A 147 4.81 -11.39 13.93
C ASP A 147 5.16 -10.34 15.01
N ASN A 148 5.30 -9.06 14.62
CA ASN A 148 5.64 -7.94 15.52
C ASN A 148 4.47 -7.01 15.85
N GLY A 149 3.23 -7.42 15.55
CA GLY A 149 2.05 -6.56 15.75
C GLY A 149 1.89 -6.07 17.20
N GLN A 150 2.30 -6.86 18.19
CA GLN A 150 2.29 -6.45 19.60
C GLN A 150 3.25 -5.30 19.91
N LEU A 151 4.41 -5.24 19.25
CA LEU A 151 5.36 -4.14 19.40
C LEU A 151 4.78 -2.85 18.82
N LEU A 152 4.14 -2.93 17.65
CA LEU A 152 3.43 -1.77 17.08
C LEU A 152 2.32 -1.25 17.98
N ARG A 153 1.59 -2.14 18.67
CA ARG A 153 0.59 -1.75 19.66
C ARG A 153 1.18 -1.17 20.96
N SER A 154 2.44 -1.47 21.28
CA SER A 154 3.08 -0.97 22.50
C SER A 154 3.54 0.48 22.35
N LEU A 155 3.50 1.04 21.14
CA LEU A 155 3.79 2.45 20.91
C LEU A 155 2.76 3.33 21.62
N ARG A 156 3.24 4.26 22.42
CA ARG A 156 2.44 5.17 23.24
C ARG A 156 1.93 6.35 22.41
N ALA A 157 1.18 6.05 21.36
CA ALA A 157 0.43 7.01 20.54
C ALA A 157 -0.70 6.28 19.80
N ASN A 158 -1.67 7.02 19.25
CA ASN A 158 -2.67 6.43 18.37
C ASN A 158 -2.10 6.32 16.95
N PHE A 159 -2.31 5.19 16.29
CA PHE A 159 -1.81 4.96 14.94
C PHE A 159 -2.90 4.54 13.97
N ILE A 160 -2.82 5.07 12.75
CA ILE A 160 -3.47 4.52 11.56
C ILE A 160 -2.37 3.94 10.68
N TRP A 161 -2.41 2.62 10.48
CA TRP A 161 -1.49 1.90 9.63
C TRP A 161 -2.16 1.49 8.32
N THR A 162 -1.43 1.60 7.21
CA THR A 162 -1.85 1.09 5.90
C THR A 162 -1.28 -0.32 5.70
N ALA A 163 -1.86 -1.36 6.30
CA ALA A 163 -1.34 -2.72 6.14
C ALA A 163 -1.62 -3.28 4.73
N PRO A 164 -0.74 -4.12 4.15
CA PRO A 164 -1.01 -4.77 2.87
C PRO A 164 -2.31 -5.56 2.92
N VAL A 165 -3.19 -5.33 1.94
CA VAL A 165 -4.54 -5.95 1.88
C VAL A 165 -4.48 -7.47 2.00
N GLY A 166 -3.46 -8.09 1.40
CA GLY A 166 -3.21 -9.52 1.46
C GLY A 166 -3.09 -10.08 2.88
N LEU A 167 -2.58 -9.30 3.84
CA LEU A 167 -2.48 -9.78 5.23
C LEU A 167 -3.83 -9.92 5.92
N LYS A 168 -4.84 -9.16 5.47
CA LYS A 168 -6.21 -9.27 5.98
C LYS A 168 -6.99 -10.40 5.29
N LEU A 169 -6.69 -10.63 4.02
CA LEU A 169 -7.40 -11.59 3.18
C LEU A 169 -6.84 -13.01 3.31
N ALA A 170 -5.53 -13.14 3.50
CA ALA A 170 -4.90 -14.40 3.87
C ALA A 170 -5.18 -14.71 5.35
N PRO A 171 -5.12 -15.99 5.77
CA PRO A 171 -5.50 -16.44 7.12
C PRO A 171 -4.44 -16.09 8.19
N TYR A 172 -3.90 -14.87 8.17
CA TYR A 172 -3.02 -14.39 9.22
C TYR A 172 -3.81 -13.68 10.32
N ARG A 173 -3.35 -13.85 11.55
CA ARG A 173 -3.90 -13.12 12.70
C ARG A 173 -3.37 -11.69 12.69
N LEU A 174 -4.18 -10.77 12.17
CA LEU A 174 -3.93 -9.35 12.35
C LEU A 174 -4.43 -8.91 13.71
N ASP A 175 -3.46 -8.59 14.53
CA ASP A 175 -3.64 -8.09 15.86
C ASP A 175 -3.92 -6.56 15.77
N PHE A 176 -4.97 -6.16 15.06
CA PHE A 176 -5.38 -4.75 14.92
C PHE A 176 -6.88 -4.63 14.67
N THR A 177 -7.48 -3.52 15.10
CA THR A 177 -8.79 -3.11 14.57
C THR A 177 -8.61 -2.75 13.11
N THR A 178 -9.00 -3.66 12.22
CA THR A 178 -8.83 -3.49 10.79
C THR A 178 -10.08 -2.91 10.15
N ARG A 179 -9.88 -2.01 9.19
CA ARG A 179 -10.91 -1.52 8.28
C ARG A 179 -10.46 -1.88 6.87
N TYR A 180 -11.35 -2.52 6.14
CA TYR A 180 -11.13 -2.86 4.75
C TYR A 180 -12.13 -2.07 3.91
N MET A 181 -11.66 -1.41 2.86
CA MET A 181 -12.51 -0.75 1.89
C MET A 181 -12.68 -1.70 0.70
N PRO A 182 -13.85 -2.35 0.56
CA PRO A 182 -14.08 -3.29 -0.52
C PRO A 182 -14.11 -2.59 -1.87
N ILE A 183 -13.74 -3.35 -2.91
CA ILE A 183 -13.78 -2.88 -4.29
C ILE A 183 -15.25 -2.86 -4.75
N PRO A 184 -15.74 -1.78 -5.38
CA PRO A 184 -17.08 -1.75 -5.94
C PRO A 184 -17.15 -2.67 -7.16
N ALA A 185 -17.87 -3.78 -7.05
CA ALA A 185 -17.93 -4.78 -8.11
C ALA A 185 -18.70 -4.26 -9.35
N PRO A 186 -18.09 -4.07 -10.53
CA PRO A 186 -18.80 -3.65 -11.74
C PRO A 186 -19.76 -4.72 -12.27
N ARG A 187 -19.51 -5.97 -11.91
CA ARG A 187 -20.40 -7.13 -12.12
C ARG A 187 -20.72 -7.78 -10.78
N LEU A 188 -21.95 -8.24 -10.63
CA LEU A 188 -22.38 -9.07 -9.51
C LEU A 188 -21.77 -10.47 -9.62
N ARG A 189 -21.91 -11.27 -8.55
CA ARG A 189 -21.34 -12.62 -8.46
C ARG A 189 -21.81 -13.56 -9.58
N ASP A 190 -23.03 -13.33 -10.10
CA ASP A 190 -23.63 -14.08 -11.21
C ASP A 190 -23.19 -13.58 -12.61
N GLY A 191 -22.32 -12.56 -12.67
CA GLY A 191 -21.81 -11.97 -13.90
C GLY A 191 -22.67 -10.85 -14.50
N THR A 192 -23.87 -10.61 -13.95
CA THR A 192 -24.71 -9.48 -14.37
C THR A 192 -24.09 -8.15 -13.98
N GLU A 193 -24.42 -7.07 -14.68
CA GLU A 193 -23.81 -5.78 -14.40
C GLU A 193 -24.43 -5.09 -13.19
N ASN A 194 -23.56 -4.51 -12.37
CA ASN A 194 -23.95 -3.74 -11.20
C ASN A 194 -24.01 -2.26 -11.56
N ALA A 195 -25.17 -1.80 -12.02
CA ALA A 195 -25.37 -0.40 -12.44
C ALA A 195 -25.01 0.63 -11.34
N PRO A 196 -25.37 0.45 -10.06
CA PRO A 196 -24.92 1.33 -8.98
C PRO A 196 -23.39 1.44 -8.86
N ALA A 197 -22.66 0.33 -8.97
CA ALA A 197 -21.20 0.36 -8.93
C ALA A 197 -20.62 1.08 -10.15
N LEU A 198 -21.16 0.83 -11.34
CA LEU A 198 -20.73 1.50 -12.57
C LEU A 198 -20.96 3.01 -12.52
N ASP A 199 -22.11 3.48 -12.01
CA ASP A 199 -22.36 4.92 -11.84
C ASP A 199 -21.41 5.54 -10.79
N GLY A 200 -21.13 4.82 -9.69
CA GLY A 200 -20.14 5.25 -8.70
C GLY A 200 -18.74 5.44 -9.29
N LEU A 201 -18.28 4.47 -10.10
CA LEU A 201 -16.99 4.55 -10.80
C LEU A 201 -16.97 5.69 -11.83
N ARG A 202 -18.06 5.91 -12.55
CA ARG A 202 -18.20 7.04 -13.48
C ARG A 202 -18.14 8.39 -12.76
N LYS A 203 -18.84 8.54 -11.63
CA LYS A 203 -18.77 9.75 -10.78
C LYS A 203 -17.36 10.00 -10.27
N LEU A 204 -16.66 8.95 -9.87
CA LEU A 204 -15.27 9.02 -9.44
C LEU A 204 -14.33 9.52 -10.54
N LEU A 205 -14.57 9.14 -11.81
CA LEU A 205 -13.82 9.67 -12.94
C LEU A 205 -14.18 11.13 -13.24
N THR A 206 -15.46 11.49 -13.14
CA THR A 206 -15.94 12.87 -13.35
C THR A 206 -15.29 13.86 -12.38
N ALA A 207 -14.94 13.41 -11.16
CA ALA A 207 -14.20 14.22 -10.20
C ALA A 207 -12.72 14.46 -10.56
N ARG A 208 -12.19 13.79 -11.59
CA ARG A 208 -10.79 13.89 -12.02
C ARG A 208 -10.62 14.45 -13.42
N VAL A 209 -11.56 14.19 -14.32
CA VAL A 209 -11.50 14.58 -15.72
C VAL A 209 -12.89 14.96 -16.25
N ASP A 210 -12.94 15.84 -17.24
CA ASP A 210 -14.13 16.06 -18.04
C ASP A 210 -14.32 14.85 -18.99
N LEU A 211 -15.30 14.02 -18.68
CA LEU A 211 -15.54 12.78 -19.43
C LEU A 211 -15.94 13.04 -20.88
N ASP A 212 -16.68 14.11 -21.17
CA ASP A 212 -17.13 14.40 -22.53
C ASP A 212 -15.98 14.91 -23.39
N ALA A 213 -15.05 15.65 -22.79
CA ALA A 213 -13.81 16.08 -23.45
C ALA A 213 -12.81 14.93 -23.66
N VAL A 214 -12.78 13.93 -22.77
CA VAL A 214 -11.78 12.85 -22.80
C VAL A 214 -12.24 11.61 -23.56
N PHE A 215 -13.52 11.23 -23.50
CA PHE A 215 -14.04 10.00 -24.11
C PHE A 215 -14.97 10.31 -25.26
N ASP A 216 -15.01 9.46 -26.29
CA ASP A 216 -15.92 9.58 -27.44
C ASP A 216 -17.40 9.41 -27.06
N LEU A 217 -17.70 8.40 -26.25
CA LEU A 217 -19.04 7.92 -25.91
C LEU A 217 -19.13 7.49 -24.44
N PRO A 218 -20.30 7.63 -23.79
CA PRO A 218 -20.52 7.10 -22.43
C PRO A 218 -20.30 5.58 -22.31
N ALA A 219 -20.54 4.84 -23.39
CA ALA A 219 -20.31 3.39 -23.45
C ALA A 219 -18.82 3.03 -23.30
N THR A 220 -17.91 3.89 -23.77
CA THR A 220 -16.46 3.70 -23.64
C THR A 220 -16.01 3.86 -22.19
N VAL A 221 -16.57 4.85 -21.47
CA VAL A 221 -16.36 4.99 -20.01
C VAL A 221 -16.82 3.74 -19.27
N ARG A 222 -18.02 3.23 -19.59
CA ARG A 222 -18.55 2.00 -19.01
C ARG A 222 -17.64 0.80 -19.29
N GLN A 223 -17.12 0.67 -20.52
CA GLN A 223 -16.19 -0.40 -20.88
C GLN A 223 -14.89 -0.35 -20.07
N LEU A 224 -14.33 0.85 -19.87
CA LEU A 224 -13.17 1.06 -19.01
C LEU A 224 -13.45 0.64 -17.55
N CYS A 225 -14.60 1.02 -17.00
CA CYS A 225 -15.01 0.61 -15.66
C CYS A 225 -15.13 -0.92 -15.53
N LEU A 226 -15.68 -1.60 -16.55
CA LEU A 226 -15.77 -3.06 -16.56
C LEU A 226 -14.38 -3.72 -16.59
N TYR A 227 -13.46 -3.23 -17.43
CA TYR A 227 -12.10 -3.77 -17.50
C TYR A 227 -11.28 -3.53 -16.24
N SER A 228 -11.56 -2.47 -15.50
CA SER A 228 -10.87 -2.21 -14.22
C SER A 228 -11.21 -3.22 -13.12
N GLY A 229 -12.30 -3.98 -13.26
CA GLY A 229 -12.82 -4.79 -12.15
C GLY A 229 -13.21 -3.94 -10.94
N GLY A 230 -13.45 -2.63 -11.11
CA GLY A 230 -13.80 -1.70 -10.04
C GLY A 230 -12.63 -1.28 -9.17
N SER A 231 -11.44 -1.86 -9.37
CA SER A 231 -10.20 -1.43 -8.74
C SER A 231 -9.88 0.00 -9.17
N LEU A 232 -9.88 0.94 -8.22
CA LEU A 232 -9.57 2.35 -8.50
C LEU A 232 -8.15 2.50 -9.07
N ARG A 233 -7.21 1.69 -8.58
CA ARG A 233 -5.84 1.65 -9.09
C ARG A 233 -5.82 1.27 -10.57
N ASP A 234 -6.51 0.18 -10.92
CA ASP A 234 -6.53 -0.30 -12.30
C ASP A 234 -7.35 0.59 -13.21
N LEU A 235 -8.41 1.22 -12.70
CA LEU A 235 -9.23 2.17 -13.43
C LEU A 235 -8.40 3.39 -13.89
N ILE A 236 -7.61 3.97 -12.98
CA ILE A 236 -6.77 5.13 -13.31
C ILE A 236 -5.61 4.72 -14.22
N ARG A 237 -5.03 3.52 -14.01
CA ARG A 237 -3.98 2.98 -14.89
C ARG A 237 -4.50 2.78 -16.31
N LEU A 238 -5.60 2.04 -16.47
CA LEU A 238 -6.24 1.79 -17.76
C LEU A 238 -6.69 3.08 -18.45
N LEU A 239 -7.11 4.11 -17.71
CA LEU A 239 -7.44 5.43 -18.25
C LEU A 239 -6.20 6.08 -18.90
N GLY A 240 -5.08 6.12 -18.18
CA GLY A 240 -3.83 6.68 -18.69
C GLY A 240 -3.31 5.91 -19.91
N ASP A 241 -3.33 4.59 -19.83
CA ASP A 241 -2.92 3.71 -20.93
C ASP A 241 -3.84 3.87 -22.16
N ALA A 242 -5.15 4.01 -21.97
CA ALA A 242 -6.10 4.24 -23.06
C ALA A 242 -5.91 5.64 -23.67
N GLN A 243 -5.61 6.66 -22.86
CA GLN A 243 -5.28 7.98 -23.38
C GLN A 243 -4.03 7.95 -24.26
N LEU A 244 -2.98 7.26 -23.81
CA LEU A 244 -1.76 7.09 -24.59
C LEU A 244 -2.04 6.36 -25.91
N ALA A 245 -2.79 5.27 -25.88
CA ALA A 245 -3.17 4.52 -27.07
C ALA A 245 -3.99 5.35 -28.07
N ALA A 246 -4.90 6.21 -27.59
CA ALA A 246 -5.66 7.12 -28.43
C ALA A 246 -4.75 8.15 -29.13
N LEU A 247 -3.81 8.74 -28.38
CA LEU A 247 -2.83 9.71 -28.92
C LEU A 247 -1.92 9.07 -29.98
N GLU A 248 -1.43 7.86 -29.74
CA GLU A 248 -0.63 7.08 -30.71
C GLU A 248 -1.41 6.78 -31.99
N ALA A 249 -2.72 6.59 -31.89
CA ALA A 249 -3.63 6.41 -33.03
C ALA A 249 -4.08 7.74 -33.68
N GLY A 250 -3.53 8.88 -33.26
CA GLY A 250 -3.89 10.21 -33.77
C GLY A 250 -5.28 10.69 -33.37
N GLN A 251 -5.89 10.10 -32.35
CA GLN A 251 -7.20 10.48 -31.83
C GLN A 251 -7.06 11.52 -30.71
N THR A 252 -8.05 12.40 -30.60
CA THR A 252 -8.12 13.41 -29.53
C THR A 252 -8.98 12.97 -28.33
N ARG A 253 -9.80 11.94 -28.51
CA ARG A 253 -10.67 11.34 -27.50
C ARG A 253 -10.42 9.84 -27.43
N ILE A 254 -10.57 9.28 -26.24
CA ILE A 254 -10.48 7.85 -25.97
C ILE A 254 -11.72 7.18 -26.54
N ASP A 255 -11.50 6.24 -27.45
CA ASP A 255 -12.54 5.40 -28.04
C ASP A 255 -12.47 3.96 -27.51
N SER A 256 -13.42 3.12 -27.96
CA SER A 256 -13.46 1.71 -27.57
C SER A 256 -12.19 0.93 -27.98
N ALA A 257 -11.53 1.32 -29.08
CA ALA A 257 -10.30 0.65 -29.54
C ALA A 257 -9.13 0.93 -28.60
N ALA A 258 -8.98 2.18 -28.16
CA ALA A 258 -7.98 2.60 -27.19
C ALA A 258 -8.16 1.89 -25.84
N VAL A 259 -9.40 1.77 -25.35
CA VAL A 259 -9.72 1.03 -24.11
C VAL A 259 -9.42 -0.47 -24.25
N LYS A 260 -9.71 -1.10 -25.40
CA LYS A 260 -9.35 -2.50 -25.64
C LYS A 260 -7.84 -2.69 -25.71
N ASN A 261 -7.12 -1.72 -26.27
CA ASN A 261 -5.66 -1.76 -26.33
C ASN A 261 -5.06 -1.69 -24.92
N SER A 262 -5.51 -0.76 -24.07
CA SER A 262 -5.03 -0.68 -22.68
C SER A 262 -5.36 -1.94 -21.87
N ALA A 263 -6.56 -2.51 -22.02
CA ALA A 263 -6.93 -3.77 -21.40
C ALA A 263 -6.05 -4.94 -21.87
N LYS A 264 -5.70 -4.98 -23.16
CA LYS A 264 -4.78 -5.98 -23.74
C LYS A 264 -3.39 -5.85 -23.15
N GLU A 265 -2.82 -4.65 -23.10
CA GLU A 265 -1.46 -4.45 -22.56
C GLU A 265 -1.43 -4.78 -21.06
N PHE A 266 -2.47 -4.42 -20.31
CA PHE A 266 -2.59 -4.83 -18.91
C PHE A 266 -2.63 -6.35 -18.72
N ARG A 267 -3.42 -7.05 -19.55
CA ARG A 267 -3.42 -8.52 -19.54
C ARG A 267 -2.03 -9.09 -19.78
N LEU A 268 -1.26 -8.53 -20.73
CA LEU A 268 0.08 -9.00 -21.04
C LEU A 268 1.06 -8.81 -19.87
N GLU A 269 0.89 -7.76 -19.06
CA GLU A 269 1.66 -7.58 -17.81
C GLU A 269 1.42 -8.73 -16.83
N PHE A 270 0.15 -9.11 -16.62
CA PHE A 270 -0.21 -10.27 -15.80
C PHE A 270 0.37 -11.56 -16.37
N GLU A 271 0.25 -11.79 -17.67
CA GLU A 271 0.78 -13.01 -18.31
C GLU A 271 2.30 -13.15 -18.13
N ARG A 272 3.05 -12.04 -18.11
CA ARG A 272 4.49 -12.01 -17.80
C ARG A 272 4.77 -12.28 -16.32
N ALA A 273 3.91 -11.79 -15.42
CA ALA A 273 4.03 -12.02 -13.98
C ALA A 273 3.70 -13.48 -13.58
N PHE A 274 2.82 -14.16 -14.32
CA PHE A 274 2.41 -15.54 -14.04
C PHE A 274 3.38 -16.58 -14.63
N MET A 275 4.66 -16.48 -14.31
CA MET A 275 5.68 -17.43 -14.77
C MET A 275 6.33 -18.18 -13.59
N PRO A 276 6.37 -19.54 -13.62
CA PRO A 276 5.77 -20.41 -14.63
C PRO A 276 4.24 -20.54 -14.44
N GLY A 277 3.50 -20.49 -15.55
CA GLY A 277 2.03 -20.39 -15.52
C GLY A 277 1.29 -21.60 -14.93
N GLU A 278 1.95 -22.76 -14.86
CA GLU A 278 1.39 -24.00 -14.32
C GLU A 278 0.95 -23.87 -12.84
N TYR A 279 1.58 -22.97 -12.09
CA TYR A 279 1.22 -22.74 -10.69
C TYR A 279 0.08 -21.73 -10.49
N TYR A 280 -0.03 -20.73 -11.37
CA TYR A 280 -0.94 -19.60 -11.16
C TYR A 280 -2.29 -19.76 -11.85
N TYR A 281 -2.33 -20.21 -13.11
CA TYR A 281 -3.59 -20.29 -13.85
C TYR A 281 -4.60 -21.29 -13.26
N PRO A 282 -4.22 -22.46 -12.73
CA PRO A 282 -5.17 -23.34 -12.04
C PRO A 282 -5.76 -22.70 -10.78
N LEU A 283 -4.96 -21.92 -10.05
CA LEU A 283 -5.42 -21.19 -8.86
C LEU A 283 -6.44 -20.11 -9.23
N LEU A 284 -6.12 -19.30 -10.25
CA LEU A 284 -7.00 -18.25 -10.79
C LEU A 284 -8.32 -18.84 -11.34
N ALA A 285 -8.25 -19.99 -12.04
CA ALA A 285 -9.43 -20.70 -12.53
C ALA A 285 -10.35 -21.15 -11.38
N ARG A 286 -9.78 -21.69 -10.29
CA ARG A 286 -10.55 -22.07 -9.09
C ARG A 286 -11.20 -20.86 -8.44
N VAL A 287 -10.46 -19.76 -8.24
CA VAL A 287 -11.03 -18.50 -7.71
C VAL A 287 -12.21 -18.05 -8.56
N HIS A 288 -12.03 -17.99 -9.88
CA HIS A 288 -13.08 -17.53 -10.79
C HIS A 288 -14.32 -18.45 -10.76
N GLN A 289 -14.13 -19.77 -10.60
CA GLN A 289 -15.22 -20.74 -10.54
C GLN A 289 -16.00 -20.66 -9.21
N THR A 290 -15.29 -20.71 -8.08
CA THR A 290 -15.91 -20.83 -6.75
C THR A 290 -16.29 -19.48 -6.15
N LYS A 291 -15.63 -18.41 -6.60
CA LYS A 291 -15.66 -17.06 -6.03
C LYS A 291 -15.14 -17.00 -4.58
N GLN A 292 -14.27 -17.94 -4.21
CA GLN A 292 -13.77 -18.15 -2.84
C GLN A 292 -12.25 -18.37 -2.83
N ASP A 293 -11.65 -18.35 -1.62
CA ASP A 293 -10.25 -18.74 -1.41
C ASP A 293 -10.09 -20.23 -1.77
N PRO A 294 -9.27 -20.57 -2.77
CA PRO A 294 -9.10 -21.93 -3.25
C PRO A 294 -7.98 -22.71 -2.53
N VAL A 295 -7.33 -22.13 -1.51
CA VAL A 295 -6.15 -22.69 -0.86
C VAL A 295 -6.53 -23.49 0.39
N ALA A 296 -6.01 -24.71 0.51
CA ALA A 296 -6.21 -25.53 1.70
C ALA A 296 -5.47 -24.96 2.92
N PRO A 297 -6.02 -25.05 4.15
CA PRO A 297 -5.39 -24.52 5.36
C PRO A 297 -3.97 -25.04 5.64
N GLU A 298 -3.61 -26.21 5.14
CA GLU A 298 -2.29 -26.84 5.30
C GLU A 298 -1.29 -26.49 4.19
N ASP A 299 -1.73 -25.90 3.07
CA ASP A 299 -0.86 -25.56 1.93
C ASP A 299 -0.22 -24.18 2.11
N GLU A 300 0.82 -24.09 2.94
CA GLU A 300 1.59 -22.85 3.15
C GLU A 300 2.12 -22.26 1.83
N SER A 301 2.55 -23.11 0.89
CA SER A 301 3.04 -22.66 -0.41
C SER A 301 1.93 -22.04 -1.27
N GLY A 302 0.72 -22.58 -1.17
CA GLY A 302 -0.48 -22.07 -1.82
C GLY A 302 -0.92 -20.74 -1.21
N LYS A 303 -0.80 -20.58 0.11
CA LYS A 303 -1.11 -19.33 0.80
C LYS A 303 -0.21 -18.21 0.35
N ASP A 304 1.11 -18.46 0.25
CA ASP A 304 2.06 -17.47 -0.25
C ASP A 304 1.75 -17.08 -1.70
N ARG A 305 1.47 -18.04 -2.59
CA ARG A 305 1.07 -17.75 -3.98
C ARG A 305 -0.25 -16.97 -4.06
N PHE A 306 -1.24 -17.32 -3.25
CA PHE A 306 -2.52 -16.62 -3.22
C PHE A 306 -2.36 -15.19 -2.70
N LEU A 307 -1.52 -15.01 -1.69
CA LEU A 307 -1.14 -13.71 -1.15
C LEU A 307 -0.44 -12.84 -2.21
N ASP A 308 0.46 -13.41 -3.00
CA ASP A 308 1.12 -12.71 -4.12
C ASP A 308 0.09 -12.27 -5.18
N LEU A 309 -0.89 -13.12 -5.51
CA LEU A 309 -1.96 -12.81 -6.46
C LEU A 309 -2.93 -11.73 -5.96
N ILE A 310 -3.14 -11.64 -4.64
CA ILE A 310 -3.90 -10.54 -4.04
C ILE A 310 -3.05 -9.26 -4.06
N ALA A 311 -1.78 -9.35 -3.68
CA ALA A 311 -0.89 -8.21 -3.56
C ALA A 311 -0.66 -7.51 -4.91
N ASN A 312 -0.54 -8.29 -6.00
CA ASN A 312 -0.36 -7.75 -7.34
C ASN A 312 -1.68 -7.38 -8.05
N GLY A 313 -2.84 -7.55 -7.40
CA GLY A 313 -4.16 -7.19 -7.94
C GLY A 313 -4.75 -8.19 -8.95
N SER A 314 -4.18 -9.39 -9.08
CA SER A 314 -4.75 -10.45 -9.94
C SER A 314 -6.05 -11.01 -9.38
N ILE A 315 -6.20 -11.03 -8.05
CA ILE A 315 -7.41 -11.42 -7.33
C ILE A 315 -7.95 -10.19 -6.60
N LEU A 316 -9.25 -9.95 -6.79
CA LEU A 316 -9.99 -8.83 -6.23
C LEU A 316 -11.04 -9.36 -5.25
N GLN A 317 -11.15 -8.70 -4.09
CA GLN A 317 -12.25 -8.96 -3.15
C GLN A 317 -13.33 -7.90 -3.31
N TYR A 318 -14.57 -8.37 -3.42
CA TYR A 318 -15.76 -7.55 -3.58
C TYR A 318 -16.65 -7.62 -2.35
N ASN A 319 -17.49 -6.60 -2.19
CA ASN A 319 -18.58 -6.61 -1.21
C ASN A 319 -19.83 -7.35 -1.74
N GLY A 320 -20.67 -7.76 -0.81
CA GLY A 320 -21.93 -8.46 -0.99
C GLY A 320 -22.58 -8.73 0.37
N GLU A 321 -23.67 -9.51 0.41
CA GLU A 321 -24.16 -10.10 1.68
C GLU A 321 -23.06 -10.93 2.34
N GLU A 322 -22.31 -11.66 1.52
CA GLU A 322 -21.03 -12.29 1.85
C GLU A 322 -19.93 -11.69 0.97
N TYR A 323 -18.70 -11.61 1.49
CA TYR A 323 -17.56 -11.27 0.65
C TYR A 323 -17.35 -12.37 -0.38
N TRP A 324 -16.86 -11.99 -1.56
CA TRP A 324 -16.52 -12.94 -2.61
C TRP A 324 -15.29 -12.45 -3.37
N LEU A 325 -14.62 -13.39 -4.03
CA LEU A 325 -13.41 -13.14 -4.80
C LEU A 325 -13.67 -13.33 -6.28
N ASP A 326 -12.98 -12.56 -7.11
CA ASP A 326 -12.82 -12.88 -8.51
C ASP A 326 -11.44 -12.48 -9.00
N ILE A 327 -11.12 -12.89 -10.22
CA ILE A 327 -9.91 -12.47 -10.89
C ILE A 327 -10.10 -11.12 -11.59
N GLN A 328 -9.01 -10.41 -11.80
CA GLN A 328 -8.98 -9.19 -12.60
C GLN A 328 -9.59 -9.47 -14.00
N PRO A 329 -10.59 -8.71 -14.48
CA PRO A 329 -11.34 -9.05 -15.71
C PRO A 329 -10.52 -9.26 -16.98
N THR A 330 -9.43 -8.51 -17.18
CA THR A 330 -8.55 -8.65 -18.35
C THR A 330 -7.85 -10.00 -18.40
N ILE A 331 -7.63 -10.66 -17.25
CA ILE A 331 -7.05 -12.01 -17.17
C ILE A 331 -7.98 -13.05 -17.81
N GLN A 332 -9.31 -12.83 -17.79
CA GLN A 332 -10.29 -13.75 -18.40
C GLN A 332 -10.13 -13.86 -19.93
N GLU A 333 -9.52 -12.85 -20.56
CA GLU A 333 -9.20 -12.88 -21.99
C GLU A 333 -7.90 -13.64 -22.30
N SER A 334 -7.14 -14.08 -21.29
CA SER A 334 -5.91 -14.84 -21.51
C SER A 334 -6.20 -16.26 -21.97
N ARG A 335 -5.54 -16.71 -23.05
CA ARG A 335 -5.66 -18.08 -23.56
C ARG A 335 -5.25 -19.12 -22.51
N ARG A 336 -4.18 -18.85 -21.76
CA ARG A 336 -3.67 -19.76 -20.73
C ARG A 336 -4.67 -19.91 -19.57
N PHE A 337 -5.33 -18.80 -19.20
CA PHE A 337 -6.43 -18.84 -18.24
C PHE A 337 -7.61 -19.65 -18.79
N GLN A 338 -8.06 -19.37 -20.01
CA GLN A 338 -9.18 -20.08 -20.64
C GLN A 338 -8.92 -21.59 -20.75
N ASP A 339 -7.69 -22.00 -21.07
CA ASP A 339 -7.29 -23.40 -21.09
C ASP A 339 -7.36 -24.05 -19.70
N ALA A 340 -6.86 -23.36 -18.66
CA ALA A 340 -6.93 -23.84 -17.29
C ALA A 340 -8.38 -23.93 -16.78
N PHE A 341 -9.21 -22.94 -17.08
CA PHE A 341 -10.62 -22.91 -16.71
C PHE A 341 -11.41 -24.03 -17.39
N ARG A 342 -11.20 -24.25 -18.70
CA ARG A 342 -11.82 -25.36 -19.43
C ARG A 342 -11.45 -26.73 -18.84
N LYS A 343 -10.17 -26.94 -18.51
CA LYS A 343 -9.71 -28.18 -17.86
C LYS A 343 -10.37 -28.39 -16.51
N LEU A 344 -10.51 -27.33 -15.71
CA LEU A 344 -11.15 -27.37 -14.40
C LEU A 344 -12.65 -27.71 -14.50
N THR A 345 -13.36 -27.15 -15.47
CA THR A 345 -14.80 -27.41 -15.65
C THR A 345 -15.13 -28.74 -16.32
N ALA A 346 -14.13 -29.38 -16.94
CA ALA A 346 -14.29 -30.68 -17.59
C ALA A 346 -13.94 -31.86 -16.67
N ALA A 347 -13.28 -31.61 -15.54
CA ALA A 347 -13.03 -32.56 -14.47
C ALA A 347 -14.21 -32.57 -13.49
#